data_AF-A0A8T5Q8G2-F1
#
_entry.id   AF-A0A8T5Q8G2-F1
#
_cell.length_a   1.000
_cell.length_b   1.000
_cell.length_c   1.000
_cell.angle_alpha   90.00
_cell.angle_beta   90.00
_cell.angle_gamma   90.00
#
_symmetry.space_group_name_H-M   'P 1'
#
loop_
_entity.id
_entity.type
_entity.pdbx_description
1 polymer ?
#
loop_
_entity_poly.entity_id
_entity_poly.type
_entity_poly.pdbx_seq_one_letter_code
_entity_poly.pdbx_strand_id
1 'polypeptide(L)'
;MLYKKADAGLVAIVIIVLIIVFLGWLVNLGSRECNKNSDCGEGFYCGVDHGCHKIPIIEKSTTIVQRDYTKPAMILGGAIVIASVFFNFDKIKPRRRPQNPDNVYY
;
A
#
# COMPACT_ATOMS: atom_id res chain seq x y z
N MET A 1 -13.55 -40.10 -19.77
CA MET A 1 -13.51 -40.20 -18.28
C MET A 1 -12.26 -39.54 -17.65
N LEU A 2 -11.61 -38.56 -18.30
CA LEU A 2 -10.42 -37.87 -17.74
C LEU A 2 -10.76 -36.59 -16.93
N TYR A 3 -11.96 -36.01 -17.12
CA TYR A 3 -12.36 -34.77 -16.44
C TYR A 3 -12.67 -34.93 -14.94
N LYS A 4 -13.11 -36.12 -14.50
CA LYS A 4 -13.56 -36.36 -13.11
C LYS A 4 -12.46 -36.31 -12.04
N LYS A 5 -11.17 -36.43 -12.43
CA LYS A 5 -10.03 -36.40 -11.48
C LYS A 5 -9.37 -35.03 -11.37
N ALA A 6 -9.46 -34.20 -12.42
CA ALA A 6 -8.97 -32.82 -12.38
C ALA A 6 -9.86 -31.93 -11.49
N ASP A 7 -11.18 -32.17 -11.47
CA ASP A 7 -12.12 -31.45 -10.60
C ASP A 7 -11.86 -31.72 -9.12
N ALA A 8 -11.49 -32.95 -8.73
CA ALA A 8 -11.27 -33.28 -7.33
C ALA A 8 -10.06 -32.55 -6.73
N GLY A 9 -8.97 -32.38 -7.51
CA GLY A 9 -7.80 -31.64 -7.07
C GLY A 9 -8.08 -30.15 -6.92
N LEU A 10 -8.79 -29.56 -7.88
CA LEU A 10 -9.16 -28.15 -7.83
C LEU A 10 -10.13 -27.86 -6.67
N VAL A 11 -11.12 -28.72 -6.46
CA VAL A 11 -12.05 -28.61 -5.32
C VAL A 11 -11.31 -28.71 -3.99
N ALA A 12 -10.36 -29.65 -3.84
CA ALA A 12 -9.56 -29.79 -2.63
C ALA A 12 -8.74 -28.52 -2.34
N ILE A 13 -8.11 -27.93 -3.36
CA ILE A 13 -7.34 -26.68 -3.22
C ILE A 13 -8.25 -25.52 -2.78
N VAL A 14 -9.42 -25.37 -3.41
CA VAL A 14 -10.37 -24.30 -3.04
C VAL A 14 -10.85 -24.46 -1.59
N ILE A 15 -11.13 -25.68 -1.15
CA ILE A 15 -11.52 -25.96 0.24
C ILE A 15 -10.39 -25.59 1.20
N ILE A 16 -9.14 -25.96 0.89
CA ILE A 16 -7.99 -25.63 1.74
C ILE A 16 -7.82 -24.11 1.85
N VAL A 17 -7.92 -23.37 0.74
CA VAL A 17 -7.83 -21.90 0.75
C VAL A 17 -8.94 -21.29 1.61
N LEU A 18 -10.18 -21.78 1.48
CA LEU A 18 -11.30 -21.33 2.30
C LEU A 18 -11.05 -21.56 3.79
N ILE A 19 -10.52 -22.73 4.17
CA ILE A 19 -10.20 -23.04 5.56
C ILE A 19 -9.12 -22.10 6.09
N ILE A 20 -8.06 -21.83 5.32
CA ILE A 20 -6.97 -20.92 5.74
C ILE A 20 -7.49 -19.49 5.93
N VAL A 21 -8.29 -18.99 4.99
CA VAL A 21 -8.90 -17.65 5.08
C VAL A 21 -9.83 -17.56 6.28
N PHE A 22 -10.65 -18.61 6.51
CA PHE A 22 -11.56 -18.67 7.63
C PHE A 22 -10.83 -18.71 8.98
N LEU A 23 -9.78 -19.53 9.11
CA LEU A 23 -8.96 -19.61 10.31
C LEU A 23 -8.21 -18.29 10.58
N GLY A 24 -7.64 -17.66 9.55
CA GLY A 24 -6.97 -16.37 9.69
C GLY A 24 -7.93 -15.26 10.15
N TRP A 25 -9.16 -15.26 9.62
CA TRP A 25 -10.20 -14.34 10.06
C TRP A 25 -10.66 -14.62 11.51
N LEU A 26 -10.82 -15.89 11.88
CA LEU A 26 -11.23 -16.30 13.22
C LEU A 26 -10.20 -15.91 14.29
N VAL A 27 -8.90 -16.10 14.01
CA VAL A 27 -7.82 -15.68 14.92
C VAL A 27 -7.82 -14.16 15.10
N ASN A 28 -8.08 -13.39 14.04
CA ASN A 28 -8.18 -11.93 14.10
C ASN A 28 -9.37 -11.43 14.94
N LEU A 29 -10.43 -12.23 15.09
CA LEU A 29 -11.55 -11.90 15.99
C LEU A 29 -11.22 -12.21 17.45
N GLY A 30 -10.49 -13.30 17.71
CA GLY A 30 -10.12 -13.73 19.06
C GLY A 30 -9.07 -12.85 19.73
N SER A 31 -8.27 -12.11 18.96
CA SER A 31 -7.26 -11.18 19.48
C SER A 31 -7.77 -9.76 19.73
N ARG A 32 -9.08 -9.50 19.53
CA ARG A 32 -9.66 -8.17 19.78
C ARG A 32 -9.94 -7.99 21.27
N GLU A 33 -9.25 -7.06 21.91
CA GLU A 33 -9.51 -6.64 23.29
C GLU A 33 -10.63 -5.59 23.35
N CYS A 34 -10.77 -4.76 22.30
CA CYS A 34 -11.75 -3.66 22.25
C CYS A 34 -12.31 -3.38 20.84
N ASN A 35 -13.52 -2.82 20.77
CA ASN A 35 -14.10 -2.26 19.53
C ASN A 35 -14.29 -0.74 19.60
N LYS A 36 -14.45 -0.20 20.81
CA LYS A 36 -14.64 1.23 21.07
C LYS A 36 -13.93 1.62 22.36
N ASN A 37 -13.64 2.91 22.52
CA ASN A 37 -12.90 3.42 23.69
C ASN A 37 -13.56 3.09 25.03
N SER A 38 -14.90 2.98 25.07
CA SER A 38 -15.63 2.61 26.29
C SER A 38 -15.46 1.16 26.71
N ASP A 39 -14.90 0.31 25.84
CA ASP A 39 -14.59 -1.09 26.17
C ASP A 39 -13.28 -1.18 26.99
N CYS A 40 -12.46 -0.11 26.96
CA CYS A 40 -11.23 0.00 27.74
C CYS A 40 -11.47 0.73 29.07
N GLY A 41 -10.62 0.46 30.08
CA GLY A 41 -10.68 1.13 31.38
C GLY A 41 -10.31 2.63 31.32
N GLU A 42 -10.55 3.35 32.42
CA GLU A 42 -10.21 4.77 32.52
C GLU A 42 -8.71 5.01 32.24
N GLY A 43 -8.41 6.00 31.39
CA GLY A 43 -7.03 6.30 30.98
C GLY A 43 -6.51 5.44 29.82
N PHE A 44 -7.36 4.64 29.17
CA PHE A 44 -7.02 3.86 27.99
C PHE A 44 -7.95 4.18 26.80
N TYR A 45 -7.46 3.97 25.57
CA TYR A 45 -8.23 4.11 24.33
C TYR A 45 -8.09 2.85 23.47
N CYS A 46 -9.06 2.61 22.59
CA CYS A 46 -9.04 1.47 21.69
C CYS A 46 -8.21 1.79 20.43
N GLY A 47 -7.16 1.02 20.20
CA GLY A 47 -6.29 1.16 19.02
C GLY A 47 -6.89 0.53 17.76
N VAL A 48 -6.27 0.83 16.61
CA VAL A 48 -6.63 0.23 15.30
C VAL A 48 -6.32 -1.27 15.27
N ASP A 49 -5.39 -1.70 16.11
CA ASP A 49 -5.04 -3.10 16.38
C ASP A 49 -6.04 -3.80 17.31
N HIS A 50 -7.13 -3.13 17.70
CA HIS A 50 -8.12 -3.64 18.67
C HIS A 50 -7.56 -3.94 20.06
N GLY A 51 -6.40 -3.37 20.41
CA GLY A 51 -5.81 -3.41 21.75
C GLY A 51 -6.16 -2.16 22.56
N CYS A 52 -6.20 -2.29 23.89
CA CYS A 52 -6.37 -1.14 24.78
C CYS A 52 -5.02 -0.47 25.08
N HIS A 53 -4.83 0.76 24.60
CA HIS A 53 -3.59 1.53 24.76
C HIS A 53 -3.75 2.62 25.81
N LYS A 54 -2.70 2.94 26.58
CA LYS A 54 -2.73 4.06 27.53
C LYS A 54 -2.88 5.38 26.78
N ILE A 55 -3.81 6.22 27.23
CA ILE A 55 -3.92 7.60 26.76
C ILE A 55 -2.65 8.32 27.20
N PRO A 56 -1.86 8.88 26.28
CA PRO A 56 -0.72 9.68 26.67
C PRO A 56 -1.23 10.91 27.43
N ILE A 57 -1.00 10.94 28.73
CA ILE A 57 -1.12 12.16 29.53
C ILE A 57 -0.06 13.11 29.01
N ILE A 58 -0.48 14.05 28.16
CA ILE A 58 0.35 15.16 27.72
C ILE A 58 0.53 16.06 28.94
N GLU A 59 1.40 15.64 29.86
CA GLU A 59 2.19 16.63 30.58
C GLU A 59 2.83 17.49 29.49
N LYS A 60 2.66 18.80 29.60
CA LYS A 60 3.16 19.84 28.70
C LYS A 60 4.70 19.81 28.60
N SER A 61 5.25 18.70 28.14
CA SER A 61 6.63 18.52 27.73
C SER A 61 6.68 19.06 26.31
N THR A 62 6.89 20.38 26.23
CA THR A 62 7.98 21.05 25.49
C THR A 62 8.94 20.14 24.72
N THR A 63 8.42 19.26 23.89
CA THR A 63 9.13 18.68 22.78
C THR A 63 8.23 18.93 21.61
N ILE A 64 8.49 20.08 20.96
CA ILE A 64 8.28 20.20 19.54
C ILE A 64 8.97 18.94 18.98
N VAL A 65 8.19 17.88 18.75
CA VAL A 65 8.67 16.73 18.01
C VAL A 65 8.95 17.33 16.66
N GLN A 66 10.21 17.72 16.42
CA GLN A 66 10.70 18.15 15.13
C GLN A 66 10.57 16.94 14.22
N ARG A 67 9.34 16.67 13.77
CA ARG A 67 9.09 15.70 12.72
C ARG A 67 9.66 16.33 11.49
N ASP A 68 10.85 15.87 11.15
CA ASP A 68 11.52 16.25 9.92
C ASP A 68 10.74 15.64 8.74
N TYR A 69 9.88 16.46 8.14
CA TYR A 69 9.13 16.11 6.94
C TYR A 69 9.92 16.34 5.65
N THR A 70 11.20 16.73 5.74
CA THR A 70 12.05 16.95 4.56
C THR A 70 12.18 15.67 3.74
N LYS A 71 12.33 14.52 4.39
CA LYS A 71 12.41 13.21 3.72
C LYS A 71 11.13 12.86 2.94
N PRO A 72 9.93 12.82 3.55
CA PRO A 72 8.71 12.54 2.80
C PRO A 72 8.42 13.60 1.72
N ALA A 73 8.69 14.88 1.99
CA ALA A 73 8.52 15.95 1.00
C ALA A 73 9.43 15.77 -0.23
N MET A 74 10.69 15.35 -0.02
CA MET A 74 11.64 15.10 -1.11
C MET A 74 11.21 13.93 -1.99
N ILE A 75 10.67 12.86 -1.40
CA ILE A 75 10.11 11.71 -2.15
C ILE A 75 8.92 12.16 -3.00
N LEU A 76 7.99 12.92 -2.41
CA LEU A 76 6.80 13.41 -3.10
C LEU A 76 7.19 14.36 -4.25
N GLY A 77 8.11 15.28 -4.00
CA GLY A 77 8.63 16.20 -5.02
C GLY A 77 9.34 15.47 -6.16
N GLY A 78 10.20 14.50 -5.85
CA GLY A 78 10.90 13.69 -6.85
C GLY A 78 9.94 12.91 -7.76
N ALA A 79 8.88 12.33 -7.19
CA ALA A 79 7.87 11.60 -7.95
C ALA A 79 7.14 12.49 -8.97
N ILE A 80 6.81 13.73 -8.59
CA ILE A 80 6.16 14.70 -9.49
C ILE A 80 7.08 15.07 -10.66
N VAL A 81 8.36 15.34 -10.38
CA VAL A 81 9.34 15.67 -11.43
C VAL A 81 9.51 14.51 -12.40
N ILE A 82 9.72 13.29 -11.89
CA ILE A 82 9.86 12.08 -12.73
C ILE A 82 8.61 11.87 -13.58
N ALA A 83 7.42 11.95 -12.98
CA ALA A 83 6.16 11.83 -13.71
C ALA A 83 6.05 12.86 -14.84
N SER A 84 6.36 14.12 -14.57
CA SER A 84 6.29 15.21 -15.56
C SER A 84 7.20 14.98 -16.77
N VAL A 85 8.36 14.36 -16.55
CA VAL A 85 9.32 14.01 -17.60
C VAL A 85 8.74 12.88 -18.46
N PHE A 86 8.25 11.79 -17.85
CA PHE A 86 7.63 10.68 -18.58
C PHE A 86 6.41 11.12 -19.41
N PHE A 87 5.53 11.96 -18.86
CA PHE A 87 4.34 12.42 -19.59
C PHE A 87 4.65 13.38 -20.75
N ASN A 88 5.79 14.08 -20.72
CA ASN A 88 6.19 14.99 -21.79
C ASN A 88 7.27 14.43 -22.72
N PHE A 89 7.70 13.17 -22.53
CA PHE A 89 8.75 12.55 -23.33
C PHE A 89 8.40 12.50 -24.83
N ASP A 90 7.12 12.31 -25.16
CA ASP A 90 6.63 12.32 -26.55
C ASP A 90 6.69 13.70 -27.22
N LYS A 91 6.68 14.78 -26.43
CA LYS A 91 6.84 16.16 -26.93
C LYS A 91 8.31 16.60 -27.02
N ILE A 92 9.19 15.95 -26.27
CA ILE A 92 10.63 16.27 -26.21
C ILE A 92 11.41 15.48 -27.28
N LYS A 93 10.85 14.42 -27.86
CA LYS A 93 11.51 13.67 -28.94
C LYS A 93 11.66 14.57 -30.18
N PRO A 94 12.89 14.96 -30.58
CA PRO A 94 13.06 15.70 -31.82
C PRO A 94 12.56 14.82 -32.96
N ARG A 95 11.54 15.29 -33.70
CA ARG A 95 11.16 14.73 -35.00
C ARG A 95 12.44 14.74 -35.85
N ARG A 96 13.12 13.59 -35.98
CA ARG A 96 14.10 13.39 -37.04
C ARG A 96 13.32 13.59 -38.34
N ARG A 97 13.57 14.71 -39.03
CA ARG A 97 13.08 14.86 -40.40
C ARG A 97 13.65 13.69 -41.21
N PRO A 98 12.84 12.97 -42.01
CA PRO A 98 13.39 11.99 -42.94
C PRO A 98 14.38 12.73 -43.84
N GLN A 99 15.63 12.23 -43.85
CA GLN A 99 16.68 12.74 -44.70
C GLN A 99 16.29 12.40 -46.14
N ASN A 100 15.93 13.43 -46.91
CA ASN A 100 15.61 13.29 -48.32
C ASN A 100 16.87 12.77 -49.06
N PRO A 101 16.83 11.57 -49.67
CA PRO A 101 18.01 10.98 -50.33
C PRO A 101 18.36 11.62 -51.69
N ASP A 102 17.61 12.61 -52.18
CA ASP A 102 17.73 13.08 -53.56
C ASP A 102 18.89 14.05 -53.87
N ASN A 103 19.82 14.31 -52.94
CA ASN A 103 20.87 15.33 -53.10
C ASN A 103 22.30 14.79 -53.19
N VAL A 104 22.55 13.72 -53.96
CA VAL A 104 23.91 13.19 -54.17
C VAL A 104 24.22 12.97 -55.65
N TYR A 105 24.18 14.01 -56.49
CA TYR A 105 24.90 14.03 -57.77
C TYR A 105 25.14 15.48 -58.24
N TYR A 106 26.32 16.04 -57.94
CA TYR A 106 27.06 16.98 -58.78
C TYR A 106 28.54 16.85 -58.47
#